data_AF-A0A0W0ZU38-F1
#
_entry.id   AF-A0A0W0ZU38-F1
#
_cell.length_a   1.000
_cell.length_b   1.000
_cell.length_c   1.000
_cell.angle_alpha   90.00
_cell.angle_beta   90.00
_cell.angle_gamma   90.00
#
_symmetry.space_group_name_H-M   'P 1'
#
loop_
_entity.id
_entity.type
_entity.pdbx_description
1 polymer ?
#
loop_
_entity_poly.entity_id
_entity_poly.type
_entity_poly.pdbx_seq_one_letter_code
_entity_poly.pdbx_strand_id
1 'polypeptide(L)'
;MKLLPIAAVLLTTSSLSFAASLSSMSKSEVTDALSDKTVTTISAATLNDKVIANSFTGYFDKEGKMMGGFAQQTEGAPQNDKGTWLVKDDGSVCMTWEHWFNGKEECVYFYKLNNGLLVVGADQNFESVILNSEIKSGNQTSTNSQNQ
;
A
#
# COMPACT_ATOMS: atom_id res chain seq x y z
N MET A 1 -16.76 25.48 -55.98
CA MET A 1 -15.84 24.79 -55.06
C MET A 1 -15.54 25.69 -53.86
N LYS A 2 -16.23 25.50 -52.73
CA LYS A 2 -15.90 26.13 -51.43
C LYS A 2 -16.25 25.14 -50.32
N LEU A 3 -15.39 24.13 -50.16
CA LEU A 3 -15.47 23.07 -49.14
C LEU A 3 -14.21 23.12 -48.27
N LEU A 4 -13.94 24.28 -47.66
CA LEU A 4 -12.67 24.50 -46.97
C LEU A 4 -12.70 25.16 -45.57
N PRO A 5 -13.84 25.56 -44.94
CA PRO A 5 -13.76 26.01 -43.54
C PRO A 5 -14.11 24.92 -42.51
N ILE A 6 -14.59 23.72 -42.90
CA ILE A 6 -15.11 22.74 -41.94
C ILE A 6 -14.00 21.84 -41.34
N ALA A 7 -12.88 21.65 -42.04
CA ALA A 7 -11.81 20.76 -41.57
C ALA A 7 -10.96 21.34 -40.43
N ALA A 8 -10.91 22.67 -40.27
CA ALA A 8 -10.04 23.31 -39.27
C ALA A 8 -10.64 23.31 -37.84
N VAL A 9 -11.97 23.15 -37.70
CA VAL A 9 -12.64 23.14 -36.39
C VAL A 9 -12.66 21.72 -35.75
N LEU A 10 -12.48 20.67 -36.56
CA LEU A 10 -12.46 19.28 -36.08
C LEU A 10 -11.09 18.81 -35.56
N LEU A 11 -10.04 19.62 -35.70
CA LEU A 11 -8.67 19.29 -35.27
C LEU A 11 -8.29 19.87 -33.89
N THR A 12 -9.14 20.67 -33.26
CA THR A 12 -8.86 21.27 -31.94
C THR A 12 -9.51 20.54 -30.76
N THR A 13 -10.28 19.48 -31.00
CA THR A 13 -10.97 18.73 -29.92
C THR A 13 -10.26 17.43 -29.51
N SER A 14 -9.11 17.10 -30.10
CA SER A 14 -8.45 15.78 -29.91
C SER A 14 -7.32 15.75 -28.87
N SER A 15 -7.03 16.85 -28.18
CA SER A 15 -5.88 16.95 -27.26
C SER A 15 -6.22 16.85 -25.76
N LEU A 16 -7.45 16.48 -25.39
CA LEU A 16 -7.76 16.02 -24.03
C LEU A 16 -7.28 14.56 -23.88
N SER A 17 -5.98 14.34 -24.00
CA SER A 17 -5.35 13.14 -23.47
C SER A 17 -5.48 13.22 -21.96
N PHE A 18 -6.49 12.57 -21.39
CA PHE A 18 -6.55 12.32 -19.96
C PHE A 18 -5.34 11.46 -19.61
N ALA A 19 -4.23 12.07 -19.21
CA ALA A 19 -3.24 11.39 -18.43
C ALA A 19 -3.98 10.97 -17.16
N ALA A 20 -4.35 9.69 -17.06
CA ALA A 20 -4.91 9.14 -15.84
C ALA A 20 -3.83 9.28 -14.76
N SER A 21 -3.93 10.34 -13.96
CA SER A 21 -3.04 10.53 -12.82
C SER A 21 -3.41 9.48 -11.79
N LEU A 22 -2.43 8.72 -11.32
CA LEU A 22 -2.60 7.82 -10.19
C LEU A 22 -2.98 8.67 -8.97
N SER A 23 -4.19 8.50 -8.46
CA SER A 23 -4.62 9.13 -7.20
C SER A 23 -4.51 8.11 -6.07
N SER A 24 -4.19 8.59 -4.87
CA SER A 24 -4.27 7.76 -3.67
C SER A 24 -5.72 7.33 -3.44
N MET A 25 -5.88 6.18 -2.78
CA MET A 25 -7.16 5.63 -2.39
C MET A 25 -7.80 6.47 -1.29
N SER A 26 -9.12 6.59 -1.32
CA SER A 26 -9.91 7.21 -0.26
C SER A 26 -9.95 6.34 1.01
N LYS A 27 -10.37 6.94 2.14
CA LYS A 27 -10.55 6.22 3.42
C LYS A 27 -11.39 4.95 3.29
N SER A 28 -12.50 5.01 2.56
CA SER A 28 -13.38 3.84 2.35
C SER A 28 -12.69 2.76 1.52
N GLU A 29 -12.02 3.14 0.43
CA GLU A 29 -11.32 2.17 -0.42
C GLU A 29 -10.18 1.47 0.34
N VAL A 30 -9.43 2.21 1.15
CA VAL A 30 -8.37 1.67 2.00
C VAL A 30 -8.94 0.76 3.08
N THR A 31 -9.99 1.20 3.77
CA THR A 31 -10.65 0.40 4.80
C THR A 31 -11.16 -0.92 4.21
N ASP A 32 -11.80 -0.88 3.05
CA ASP A 32 -12.27 -2.08 2.35
C ASP A 32 -11.11 -2.97 1.91
N ALA A 33 -9.96 -2.40 1.53
CA ALA A 33 -8.79 -3.13 1.07
C ALA A 33 -8.04 -3.82 2.21
N LEU A 34 -8.02 -3.26 3.42
CA LEU A 34 -7.16 -3.69 4.52
C LEU A 34 -7.90 -4.27 5.73
N SER A 35 -9.07 -3.75 6.09
CA SER A 35 -9.76 -4.14 7.33
C SER A 35 -10.11 -5.63 7.34
N ASP A 36 -9.76 -6.32 8.43
CA ASP A 36 -9.91 -7.77 8.60
C ASP A 36 -9.20 -8.59 7.53
N LYS A 37 -8.01 -8.15 7.12
CA LYS A 37 -7.23 -8.81 6.08
C LYS A 37 -5.77 -8.91 6.44
N THR A 38 -5.15 -9.99 5.97
CA THR A 38 -3.71 -10.13 5.88
C THR A 38 -3.25 -9.71 4.49
N VAL A 39 -2.21 -8.89 4.44
CA VAL A 39 -1.52 -8.49 3.22
C VAL A 39 -0.08 -8.96 3.26
N THR A 40 0.43 -9.43 2.12
CA THR A 40 1.85 -9.74 1.95
C THR A 40 2.43 -8.89 0.82
N THR A 41 3.55 -8.24 1.09
CA THR A 41 4.26 -7.45 0.07
C THR A 41 5.09 -8.35 -0.84
N ILE A 42 5.47 -7.85 -2.01
CA ILE A 42 6.61 -8.40 -2.74
C ILE A 42 7.91 -8.21 -1.91
N SER A 43 9.04 -8.77 -2.37
CA SER A 43 10.37 -8.61 -1.74
C SER A 43 10.96 -7.20 -1.88
N ALA A 44 10.21 -6.19 -1.45
CA ALA A 44 10.60 -4.80 -1.31
C ALA A 44 9.70 -4.20 -0.23
N ALA A 45 10.17 -4.11 1.00
CA ALA A 45 9.48 -3.48 2.11
C ALA A 45 10.43 -2.49 2.78
N THR A 46 9.92 -1.49 3.51
CA THR A 46 10.77 -0.52 4.21
C THR A 46 10.87 -0.85 5.69
N LEU A 47 12.08 -0.70 6.22
CA LEU A 47 12.33 -0.68 7.66
C LEU A 47 13.34 0.43 7.95
N ASN A 48 12.98 1.37 8.83
CA ASN A 48 13.82 2.53 9.18
C ASN A 48 14.31 3.30 7.94
N ASP A 49 13.38 3.73 7.08
CA ASP A 49 13.63 4.51 5.86
C ASP A 49 14.50 3.80 4.79
N LYS A 50 14.67 2.49 4.90
CA LYS A 50 15.44 1.68 3.94
C LYS A 50 14.57 0.59 3.34
N VAL A 51 14.49 0.57 2.02
CA VAL A 51 13.91 -0.56 1.28
C VAL A 51 14.84 -1.76 1.43
N ILE A 52 14.31 -2.85 1.96
CA ILE A 52 14.99 -4.13 2.12
C ILE A 52 14.39 -5.18 1.17
N ALA A 53 15.23 -6.09 0.71
CA ALA A 53 14.83 -7.21 -0.16
C ALA A 53 14.19 -8.34 0.65
N ASN A 54 13.14 -8.01 1.41
CA ASN A 54 12.44 -8.90 2.34
C ASN A 54 10.95 -8.59 2.24
N SER A 55 10.11 -9.61 2.17
CA SER A 55 8.66 -9.39 2.18
C SER A 55 8.16 -9.20 3.60
N PHE A 56 7.16 -8.34 3.74
CA PHE A 56 6.41 -8.13 4.96
C PHE A 56 5.02 -8.78 4.83
N THR A 57 4.58 -9.47 5.86
CA THR A 57 3.20 -9.95 6.01
C THR A 57 2.57 -9.29 7.22
N GLY A 58 1.44 -8.60 7.05
CA GLY A 58 0.74 -7.91 8.12
C GLY A 58 -0.75 -8.20 8.13
N TYR A 59 -1.34 -8.43 9.30
CA TYR A 59 -2.77 -8.50 9.53
C TYR A 59 -3.28 -7.20 10.15
N PHE A 60 -4.33 -6.64 9.55
CA PHE A 60 -4.98 -5.39 9.90
C PHE A 60 -6.36 -5.72 10.47
N ASP A 61 -6.52 -5.72 11.79
CA ASP A 61 -7.78 -6.10 12.42
C ASP A 61 -8.83 -4.98 12.36
N LYS A 62 -10.09 -5.32 12.67
CA LYS A 62 -11.22 -4.37 12.67
C LYS A 62 -11.18 -3.35 13.82
N GLU A 63 -10.37 -3.60 14.83
CA GLU A 63 -10.27 -2.79 16.06
C GLU A 63 -9.10 -1.79 16.00
N GLY A 64 -8.40 -1.71 14.86
CA GLY A 64 -7.25 -0.83 14.68
C GLY A 64 -5.96 -1.39 15.27
N LYS A 65 -5.89 -2.68 15.60
CA LYS A 65 -4.64 -3.36 15.96
C LYS A 65 -4.05 -4.06 14.74
N MET A 66 -2.75 -4.22 14.76
CA MET A 66 -2.04 -4.94 13.72
C MET A 66 -0.95 -5.84 14.30
N MET A 67 -0.63 -6.88 13.55
CA MET A 67 0.51 -7.75 13.81
C MET A 67 1.11 -8.16 12.48
N GLY A 68 2.42 -8.40 12.46
CA GLY A 68 3.07 -8.81 11.23
C GLY A 68 4.46 -9.34 11.47
N GLY A 69 5.09 -9.72 10.38
CA GLY A 69 6.45 -10.21 10.39
C GLY A 69 7.13 -10.06 9.04
N PHE A 70 8.45 -10.05 9.07
CA PHE A 70 9.27 -10.19 7.87
C PHE A 70 9.53 -11.66 7.56
N ALA A 71 9.59 -12.01 6.27
CA ALA A 71 9.84 -13.39 5.86
C ALA A 71 11.21 -13.91 6.31
N GLN A 72 12.21 -13.02 6.38
CA GLN A 72 13.54 -13.31 6.92
C GLN A 72 13.83 -12.44 8.15
N GLN A 73 14.64 -12.96 9.07
CA GLN A 73 15.15 -12.19 10.20
C GLN A 73 15.90 -10.95 9.70
N THR A 74 15.48 -9.77 10.17
CA THR A 74 16.18 -8.52 9.86
C THR A 74 17.14 -8.18 11.01
N GLU A 75 18.34 -7.74 10.68
CA GLU A 75 19.37 -7.42 11.68
C GLU A 75 18.88 -6.29 12.61
N GLY A 76 19.04 -6.49 13.93
CA GLY A 76 18.68 -5.48 14.93
C GLY A 76 17.17 -5.28 15.14
N ALA A 77 16.30 -6.10 14.53
CA ALA A 77 14.85 -6.00 14.66
C ALA A 77 14.24 -7.38 14.99
N PRO A 78 13.14 -7.45 15.77
CA PRO A 78 12.43 -8.72 15.96
C PRO A 78 11.80 -9.19 14.64
N GLN A 79 11.67 -10.51 14.46
CA GLN A 79 11.05 -11.09 13.26
C GLN A 79 9.57 -10.70 13.13
N ASN A 80 8.87 -10.69 14.26
CA ASN A 80 7.46 -10.36 14.34
C ASN A 80 7.28 -9.17 15.28
N ASP A 81 6.30 -8.34 14.97
CA ASP A 81 5.95 -7.18 15.79
C ASP A 81 4.43 -6.99 15.79
N LYS A 82 3.97 -6.07 16.66
CA LYS A 82 2.58 -5.67 16.78
C LYS A 82 2.48 -4.16 16.96
N GLY A 83 1.28 -3.65 16.76
CA GLY A 83 0.99 -2.25 17.01
C GLY A 83 -0.43 -1.89 16.59
N THR A 84 -0.60 -0.69 16.07
CA THR A 84 -1.91 -0.17 15.68
C THR A 84 -1.90 0.41 14.29
N TRP A 85 -3.09 0.49 13.68
CA TRP A 85 -3.29 1.16 12.41
C TRP A 85 -4.56 2.00 12.44
N LEU A 86 -4.56 3.10 11.70
CA LEU A 86 -5.69 3.99 11.53
C LEU A 86 -5.71 4.55 10.11
N VAL A 87 -6.89 4.57 9.50
CA VAL A 87 -7.10 5.28 8.22
C VAL A 87 -7.60 6.70 8.51
N LYS A 88 -6.83 7.71 8.11
CA LYS A 88 -7.19 9.13 8.23
C LYS A 88 -8.17 9.54 7.12
N ASP A 89 -8.77 10.72 7.25
CA ASP A 89 -9.81 11.19 6.33
C ASP A 89 -9.29 11.49 4.91
N ASP A 90 -7.99 11.76 4.78
CA ASP A 90 -7.30 11.92 3.49
C ASP A 90 -6.93 10.57 2.83
N GLY A 91 -7.27 9.44 3.45
CA GLY A 91 -6.95 8.11 2.97
C GLY A 91 -5.56 7.59 3.35
N SER A 92 -4.74 8.38 4.06
CA SER A 92 -3.47 7.86 4.60
C SER A 92 -3.73 6.79 5.66
N VAL A 93 -2.86 5.78 5.69
CA VAL A 93 -2.82 4.75 6.72
C VAL A 93 -1.64 5.04 7.63
N CYS A 94 -1.93 5.35 8.87
CA CYS A 94 -0.91 5.63 9.87
C CYS A 94 -0.82 4.45 10.84
N MET A 95 0.39 3.95 11.01
CA MET A 95 0.69 2.74 11.74
C MET A 95 1.72 3.01 12.82
N THR A 96 1.59 2.30 13.93
CA THR A 96 2.64 2.20 14.92
C THR A 96 3.11 0.76 14.99
N TRP A 97 4.39 0.58 15.29
CA TRP A 97 4.98 -0.72 15.61
C TRP A 97 5.76 -0.57 16.90
N GLU A 98 5.55 -1.48 17.85
CA GLU A 98 6.15 -1.38 19.18
C GLU A 98 7.69 -1.36 19.11
N HIS A 99 8.29 -2.15 18.21
CA HIS A 99 9.74 -2.30 18.10
C HIS A 99 10.31 -1.73 16.81
N TRP A 100 9.70 -2.00 15.65
CA TRP A 100 10.27 -1.59 14.35
C TRP A 100 10.39 -0.08 14.18
N PHE A 101 9.43 0.69 14.72
CA PHE A 101 9.46 2.16 14.74
C PHE A 101 9.54 2.73 16.15
N ASN A 102 9.87 1.89 17.15
CA ASN A 102 9.92 2.29 18.57
C ASN A 102 8.64 3.01 19.04
N GLY A 103 7.47 2.56 18.56
CA GLY A 103 6.17 3.14 18.85
C GLY A 103 5.86 4.47 18.13
N LYS A 104 6.73 4.95 17.24
CA LYS A 104 6.42 6.12 16.41
C LYS A 104 5.36 5.79 15.37
N GLU A 105 4.52 6.79 15.09
CA GLU A 105 3.55 6.76 14.00
C GLU A 105 4.26 7.05 12.68
N GLU A 106 4.08 6.14 11.72
CA GLU A 106 4.51 6.31 10.33
C GLU A 106 3.29 6.18 9.42
N CYS A 107 3.19 7.04 8.42
CA CYS A 107 2.02 7.12 7.54
C CYS A 107 2.37 6.79 6.09
N VAL A 108 1.49 6.06 5.42
CA VAL A 108 1.61 5.70 4.00
C VAL A 108 0.31 5.98 3.24
N TYR A 109 0.42 6.15 1.93
CA TYR A 109 -0.69 6.20 0.99
C TYR A 109 -0.71 4.94 0.14
N PHE A 110 -1.92 4.42 -0.09
CA PHE A 110 -2.15 3.31 -1.01
C PHE A 110 -2.67 3.84 -2.33
N TYR A 111 -2.14 3.32 -3.43
CA TYR A 111 -2.59 3.63 -4.77
C TYR A 111 -3.06 2.34 -5.43
N LYS A 112 -4.26 2.39 -6.01
CA LYS A 112 -4.86 1.21 -6.65
C LYS A 112 -4.19 0.97 -8.01
N LEU A 113 -3.70 -0.24 -8.21
CA LEU A 113 -3.27 -0.77 -9.49
C LEU A 113 -4.32 -1.77 -10.02
N ASN A 114 -4.23 -2.15 -11.30
CA ASN A 114 -5.14 -3.14 -11.87
C ASN A 114 -5.03 -4.52 -11.19
N ASN A 115 -3.84 -4.89 -10.72
CA ASN A 115 -3.51 -6.20 -10.18
C ASN A 115 -2.98 -6.15 -8.73
N GLY A 116 -3.09 -5.01 -8.06
CA GLY A 116 -2.51 -4.83 -6.74
C GLY A 116 -2.62 -3.42 -6.19
N LEU A 117 -1.78 -3.14 -5.21
CA LEU A 117 -1.64 -1.85 -4.55
C LEU A 117 -0.17 -1.42 -4.59
N LEU A 118 0.05 -0.14 -4.87
CA LEU A 118 1.33 0.52 -4.63
C LEU A 118 1.25 1.23 -3.28
N VAL A 119 2.29 1.08 -2.45
CA VAL A 119 2.43 1.74 -1.16
C VAL A 119 3.51 2.81 -1.29
N VAL A 120 3.21 4.03 -0.86
CA VAL A 120 4.12 5.18 -0.88
C VAL A 120 4.08 5.86 0.47
N GLY A 121 5.23 6.20 1.03
CA GLY A 121 5.35 6.90 2.31
C GLY A 121 4.72 8.30 2.21
N ALA A 122 4.29 8.86 3.34
CA ALA A 122 3.82 10.24 3.39
C ALA A 122 4.93 11.24 3.00
N ASP A 123 6.19 10.85 3.18
CA ASP A 123 7.40 11.52 2.73
C ASP A 123 7.66 11.40 1.21
N GLN A 124 6.76 10.74 0.47
CA GLN A 124 6.83 10.48 -0.97
C GLN A 124 7.87 9.44 -1.40
N ASN A 125 8.44 8.66 -0.46
CA ASN A 125 9.33 7.56 -0.80
C ASN A 125 8.56 6.28 -1.17
N PHE A 126 9.16 5.45 -2.02
CA PHE A 126 8.61 4.14 -2.35
C PHE A 126 8.69 3.22 -1.13
N GLU A 127 7.58 2.57 -0.79
CA GLU A 127 7.51 1.62 0.33
C GLU A 127 7.46 0.19 -0.16
N SER A 128 6.45 -0.12 -1.00
CA SER A 128 6.20 -1.49 -1.42
C SER A 128 5.17 -1.63 -2.52
N VAL A 129 4.97 -2.87 -2.97
CA VAL A 129 3.86 -3.30 -3.82
C VAL A 129 3.23 -4.56 -3.23
N ILE A 130 1.90 -4.64 -3.28
CA ILE A 130 1.10 -5.78 -2.85
C ILE A 130 0.30 -6.28 -4.05
N LEU A 131 0.37 -7.55 -4.39
CA LEU A 131 -0.48 -8.12 -5.45
C LEU A 131 -1.85 -8.47 -4.88
N ASN A 132 -2.90 -8.39 -5.70
CA ASN A 132 -4.26 -8.77 -5.26
C ASN A 132 -4.34 -10.22 -4.73
N SER A 133 -3.49 -11.11 -5.25
CA SER A 133 -3.38 -12.49 -4.76
C SER A 133 -2.91 -12.58 -3.31
N GLU A 134 -2.18 -11.58 -2.83
CA GLU A 134 -1.56 -11.52 -1.50
C GLU A 134 -2.43 -10.82 -0.46
N ILE A 135 -3.66 -10.44 -0.82
CA ILE A 135 -4.65 -9.88 0.09
C ILE A 135 -5.64 -10.98 0.46
N LYS A 136 -5.61 -11.43 1.72
CA LYS A 136 -6.42 -12.55 2.24
C LYS A 136 -7.31 -12.08 3.38
N SER A 137 -8.54 -12.57 3.43
CA SER A 137 -9.44 -12.27 4.56
C SER A 137 -9.02 -12.98 5.85
N GLY A 138 -9.26 -12.31 6.97
CA GLY A 138 -8.94 -12.77 8.31
C GLY A 138 -7.43 -12.79 8.60
N ASN A 139 -7.10 -13.27 9.79
CA ASN A 139 -5.71 -13.38 10.24
C ASN A 139 -5.03 -14.63 9.66
N GLN A 140 -4.09 -14.43 8.74
CA GLN A 140 -3.27 -15.46 8.10
C GLN A 140 -1.77 -15.34 8.46
N THR A 141 -1.41 -14.68 9.58
CA THR A 141 0.02 -14.50 9.94
C THR A 141 0.67 -15.76 10.52
N SER A 142 -0.13 -16.71 11.02
CA SER A 142 0.34 -17.97 11.61
C SER A 142 0.76 -19.03 10.59
N THR A 143 0.38 -18.89 9.33
CA THR A 143 0.65 -19.87 8.27
C THR A 143 2.09 -19.79 7.72
N ASN A 144 2.85 -18.75 8.05
CA ASN A 144 4.24 -18.59 7.59
C ASN A 144 5.28 -19.30 8.50
N SER A 145 4.88 -19.84 9.64
CA SER A 145 5.81 -20.48 10.60
C SER A 145 6.09 -21.97 10.35
N GLN A 146 5.60 -22.57 9.26
CA GLN A 146 5.71 -24.02 9.02
C GLN A 146 6.60 -24.47 7.86
N ASN A 147 7.31 -23.56 7.16
CA ASN A 147 8.22 -23.93 6.09
C ASN A 147 9.63 -23.33 6.26
N GLN A 148 10.27 -23.59 7.41
CA GLN A 148 11.73 -23.57 7.56
C GLN A 148 12.18 -24.75 8.41
#